data_AF-A0A5C1AH71-F1
#
_entry.id   AF-A0A5C1AH71-F1
#
_cell.length_a   1.000
_cell.length_b   1.000
_cell.length_c   1.000
_cell.angle_alpha   90.00
_cell.angle_beta   90.00
_cell.angle_gamma   90.00
#
_symmetry.space_group_name_H-M   'P 1'
#
loop_
_entity.id
_entity.type
_entity.pdbx_description
1 polymer ?
#
loop_
_entity_poly.entity_id
_entity_poly.type
_entity_poly.pdbx_seq_one_letter_code
_entity_poly.pdbx_strand_id
1 'polypeptide(L)' 'MTTTTNDEQRQAIFRAIIEAQDAGTLVAQSRTEAARQFGVTVEDVKAIEREGIEKQWPPL' A
#
# COMPACT_ATOMS: atom_id res chain seq x y z
N MET A 1 17.06 9.34 -5.60
CA MET A 1 15.91 9.78 -6.41
C MET A 1 14.68 9.72 -5.53
N THR A 2 14.13 10.86 -5.12
CA THR A 2 12.90 10.92 -4.29
C THR A 2 11.72 11.07 -5.24
N THR A 3 11.12 9.97 -5.68
CA THR A 3 9.87 10.01 -6.45
C THR A 3 8.74 10.43 -5.51
N THR A 4 8.33 11.69 -5.62
CA THR A 4 7.10 12.21 -5.00
C THR A 4 5.93 11.32 -5.44
N THR A 5 5.44 10.48 -4.55
CA THR A 5 4.27 9.61 -4.78
C THR A 5 3.03 10.49 -4.82
N ASN A 6 2.36 10.59 -5.96
CA ASN A 6 1.09 11.33 -6.04
C ASN A 6 -0.03 10.58 -5.28
N ASP A 7 -1.12 11.26 -4.95
CA ASP A 7 -2.23 10.66 -4.18
C ASP A 7 -2.83 9.42 -4.85
N GLU A 8 -2.88 9.37 -6.18
CA GLU A 8 -3.37 8.21 -6.93
C GLU A 8 -2.48 6.98 -6.73
N GLN A 9 -1.15 7.16 -6.77
CA GLN A 9 -0.20 6.07 -6.55
C GLN A 9 -0.25 5.57 -5.11
N ARG A 10 -0.42 6.46 -4.11
CA ARG A 10 -0.60 6.02 -2.71
C ARG A 10 -1.91 5.25 -2.53
N GLN A 11 -3.01 5.70 -3.12
CA GLN A 11 -4.28 4.96 -3.10
C GLN A 11 -4.17 3.61 -3.81
N ALA A 12 -3.45 3.52 -4.92
CA ALA A 12 -3.20 2.26 -5.62
C ALA A 12 -2.38 1.28 -4.77
N ILE A 13 -1.35 1.78 -4.06
CA ILE A 13 -0.57 0.99 -3.10
C ILE A 13 -1.48 0.49 -1.97
N PHE A 14 -2.28 1.37 -1.37
CA PHE A 14 -3.23 1.00 -0.31
C PHE A 14 -4.18 -0.10 -0.78
N ARG A 15 -4.78 0.07 -1.95
CA ARG A 15 -5.70 -0.91 -2.54
C ARG A 15 -5.02 -2.27 -2.75
N ALA A 16 -3.81 -2.30 -3.32
CA ALA A 16 -3.07 -3.54 -3.53
C ALA A 16 -2.79 -4.29 -2.22
N ILE A 17 -2.53 -3.56 -1.13
CA ILE A 17 -2.35 -4.15 0.20
C ILE A 17 -3.65 -4.82 0.67
N ILE A 18 -4.79 -4.12 0.56
CA ILE A 18 -6.09 -4.65 1.00
C ILE A 18 -6.52 -5.85 0.16
N GLU A 19 -6.44 -5.75 -1.18
CA GLU A 19 -6.80 -6.87 -2.08
C GLU A 19 -5.98 -8.13 -1.79
N ALA A 20 -4.68 -7.98 -1.51
CA ALA A 20 -3.84 -9.12 -1.14
C ALA A 20 -4.26 -9.73 0.22
N GLN A 21 -4.59 -8.90 1.21
CA GLN A 21 -5.04 -9.37 2.53
C GLN A 21 -6.42 -10.05 2.46
N ASP A 22 -7.34 -9.49 1.69
CA ASP A 22 -8.67 -10.07 1.44
C ASP A 22 -8.58 -11.42 0.71
N ALA A 23 -7.56 -11.59 -0.15
CA ALA A 23 -7.23 -12.88 -0.77
C ALA A 23 -6.55 -13.89 0.19
N GLY A 24 -6.38 -13.55 1.47
CA GLY A 24 -5.78 -14.42 2.49
C GLY A 24 -4.26 -14.31 2.61
N THR A 25 -3.64 -13.33 1.95
CA THR A 25 -2.19 -13.09 2.10
C THR A 25 -1.91 -12.50 3.49
N LEU A 26 -0.85 -13.00 4.14
CA LEU A 26 -0.41 -12.45 5.41
C LEU A 26 -0.03 -10.97 5.28
N VAL A 27 -0.40 -10.15 6.26
CA VAL A 27 -0.17 -8.70 6.29
C VAL A 27 1.30 -8.31 5.99
N ALA A 28 2.27 -9.05 6.51
CA ALA A 28 3.68 -8.78 6.25
C ALA A 28 4.08 -9.06 4.78
N GLN A 29 3.49 -10.09 4.19
CA GLN A 29 3.74 -10.50 2.82
C GLN A 29 3.03 -9.55 1.83
N SER A 30 1.79 -9.12 2.11
CA SER A 30 1.07 -8.16 1.27
C SER A 30 1.84 -6.82 1.16
N ARG A 31 2.38 -6.33 2.27
CA ARG A 31 3.23 -5.13 2.27
C ARG A 31 4.52 -5.30 1.46
N THR A 32 5.15 -6.46 1.57
CA THR A 32 6.39 -6.76 0.83
C THR A 32 6.13 -6.85 -0.67
N GLU A 33 5.03 -7.49 -1.06
CA GLU A 33 4.63 -7.59 -2.46
C GLU A 33 4.23 -6.22 -3.04
N ALA A 34 3.49 -5.39 -2.29
CA ALA A 34 3.17 -4.02 -2.71
C ALA A 34 4.44 -3.17 -2.86
N ALA A 35 5.40 -3.26 -1.93
CA ALA A 35 6.67 -2.54 -2.04
C ALA A 35 7.41 -2.91 -3.32
N ARG A 36 7.46 -4.22 -3.63
CA ARG A 36 8.06 -4.75 -4.86
C ARG A 36 7.33 -4.30 -6.13
N GLN A 37 5.99 -4.33 -6.12
CA GLN A 37 5.14 -3.97 -7.26
C GLN A 37 5.27 -2.50 -7.64
N PHE A 38 5.38 -1.61 -6.65
CA PHE A 38 5.41 -0.16 -6.86
C PHE A 38 6.81 0.47 -6.78
N GLY A 39 7.85 -0.33 -6.53
CA GLY A 39 9.24 0.15 -6.46
C GLY A 39 9.50 1.10 -5.30
N VAL A 40 8.81 0.90 -4.17
CA VAL A 40 8.92 1.71 -2.94
C VAL A 40 9.45 0.86 -1.78
N THR A 41 9.77 1.49 -0.65
CA THR A 41 10.22 0.74 0.54
C THR A 41 9.05 0.15 1.31
N VAL A 42 9.31 -0.89 2.11
CA VAL A 42 8.29 -1.46 3.00
C VAL A 42 7.87 -0.44 4.07
N GLU A 43 8.77 0.45 4.50
CA GLU A 43 8.43 1.58 5.37
C GLU A 43 7.43 2.54 4.72
N ASP A 44 7.62 2.89 3.43
CA ASP A 44 6.67 3.74 2.69
C ASP A 44 5.29 3.08 2.61
N VAL A 45 5.26 1.78 2.32
CA VAL A 45 4.01 1.01 2.26
C VAL A 45 3.28 1.00 3.60
N LYS A 46 4.00 0.84 4.72
CA LYS A 46 3.40 0.92 6.07
C LYS A 46 2.83 2.31 6.35
N ALA A 47 3.54 3.36 5.95
CA ALA A 47 3.07 4.74 6.12
C ALA A 47 1.80 4.99 5.31
N ILE A 48 1.75 4.51 4.07
CA ILE A 48 0.60 4.60 3.16
C ILE A 48 -0.58 3.77 3.68
N GLU A 49 -0.35 2.56 4.21
CA GLU A 49 -1.42 1.73 4.77
C GLU A 49 -2.12 2.43 5.95
N ARG A 50 -1.32 2.98 6.88
CA ARG A 50 -1.84 3.78 7.99
C ARG A 50 -2.61 4.99 7.51
N GLU A 51 -2.06 5.71 6.53
CA GLU A 51 -2.74 6.87 5.95
C GLU A 51 -4.09 6.49 5.34
N GLY A 52 -4.15 5.39 4.57
CA GLY A 52 -5.40 4.94 3.95
C GLY A 52 -6.47 4.57 4.97
N ILE A 53 -6.08 3.96 6.10
CA ILE A 53 -6.99 3.69 7.23
C ILE A 53 -7.47 5.01 7.86
N GLU A 54 -6.56 5.95 8.13
CA GLU A 54 -6.88 7.25 8.75
C GLU A 54 -7.79 8.10 7.86
N LYS A 55 -7.54 8.11 6.55
CA LYS A 55 -8.33 8.83 5.53
C LYS A 55 -9.56 8.06 5.07
N GLN A 56 -9.78 6.85 5.58
CA GLN A 56 -10.85 5.96 5.14
C GLN A 56 -10.91 5.84 3.62
N TRP A 57 -9.74 5.67 2.99
CA TRP A 57 -9.70 5.42 1.57
C TRP A 57 -10.54 4.18 1.28
N PRO A 58 -11.38 4.25 0.23
CA PRO A 58 -12.21 3.12 -0.12
C PRO A 58 -11.31 1.91 -0.37
N PRO A 59 -11.60 0.74 0.23
CA PRO A 59 -10.95 -0.48 -0.19
C PRO A 59 -11.29 -0.82 -1.65
N LEU A 60 -12.40 -0.26 -2.17
CA LEU A 60 -12.89 -0.30 -3.55
C LEU A 60 -13.73 0.94 -3.88
#